data_AF-A0A851GK05-F1
#
_entry.id   AF-A0A851GK05-F1
#
_cell.length_a   1.000
_cell.length_b   1.000
_cell.length_c   1.000
_cell.angle_alpha   90.00
_cell.angle_beta   90.00
_cell.angle_gamma   90.00
#
_symmetry.space_group_name_H-M   'P 1'
#
loop_
_entity.id
_entity.type
_entity.pdbx_description
1 polymer ?
#
loop_
_entity_poly.entity_id
_entity_poly.type
_entity_poly.pdbx_seq_one_letter_code
_entity_poly.pdbx_strand_id
1 'polypeptide(L)'
;MTTTHPPSVHEQITEPVYKVLTEFMDKCSDDPETREAMLSSLTLSFWQLASRGVMRQTPSIILVNASNEQGQDHILKAVRKLCNEGKVEEQQNTEAMKRAPDAMLKAALTEQQIRANPASAHCKSCWPEIYNKERVVGFGQGNVSDYARAWHPQLGLITDKKNSIVLKLNGESDWETFRHDLHNEPQKLKSPAGISTELDLLVKSLTLNGALEAERCDHELVDAVLELGIPLFFLPHTTSKPINIPNYPALSYFALKLDTTANMLPCSAPLVPQDKWCSYYGDWIFQRLSRLPQNYRFCILETVHQLQIACETLVLYSGPANGESTPDTRALARNLFTTVLRNTALSLAFLAWHGHGIELSCSLRTARKVLKVLREDGGSVSRRDVQRSVGFNTAAKRDEVLAQLENQGLVTLDDNLVSATHMHEFIANIRQQLPMATKTSDPS
;
A
#
# COMPACT_ATOMS: atom_id res chain seq x y z
N MET A 1 -42.56 -0.66 27.84
CA MET A 1 -41.16 -0.89 27.46
C MET A 1 -40.95 -0.25 26.10
N THR A 2 -40.45 0.98 26.09
CA THR A 2 -40.12 1.72 24.87
C THR A 2 -38.77 1.21 24.37
N THR A 3 -38.79 0.50 23.24
CA THR A 3 -37.60 0.14 22.48
C THR A 3 -37.03 1.42 21.86
N THR A 4 -36.04 2.02 22.52
CA THR A 4 -35.21 3.08 21.92
C THR A 4 -34.34 2.43 20.85
N HIS A 5 -34.65 2.69 19.58
CA HIS A 5 -33.72 2.40 18.49
C HIS A 5 -32.42 3.19 18.73
N PRO A 6 -31.24 2.58 18.54
CA PRO A 6 -29.99 3.33 18.58
C PRO A 6 -30.03 4.41 17.49
N PRO A 7 -29.55 5.64 17.77
CA PRO A 7 -29.52 6.71 16.79
C PRO A 7 -28.75 6.28 15.55
N SER A 8 -29.25 6.67 14.38
CA SER A 8 -28.59 6.41 13.10
C SER A 8 -27.17 7.01 13.12
N VAL A 9 -26.22 6.42 12.39
CA VAL A 9 -24.82 6.93 12.32
C VAL A 9 -24.77 8.42 11.93
N HIS A 10 -25.76 8.89 11.16
CA HIS A 10 -25.96 10.29 10.83
C HIS A 10 -26.24 11.21 12.02
N GLU A 11 -26.95 10.73 13.03
CA GLU A 11 -27.29 11.47 14.26
C GLU A 11 -26.12 11.49 15.26
N GLN A 12 -25.08 10.68 15.05
CA GLN A 12 -23.88 10.61 15.90
C GLN A 12 -22.74 11.50 15.41
N ILE A 13 -22.81 12.04 14.19
CA ILE A 13 -21.79 12.93 13.63
C ILE A 13 -22.13 14.37 14.01
N THR A 14 -21.63 14.81 15.17
CA THR A 14 -21.83 16.18 15.68
C THR A 14 -20.78 17.17 15.14
N GLU A 15 -19.69 16.68 14.54
CA GLU A 15 -18.57 17.49 14.06
C GLU A 15 -18.26 17.25 12.57
N PRO A 16 -17.79 18.27 11.83
CA PRO A 16 -17.30 18.08 10.46
C PRO A 16 -16.13 17.08 10.39
N VAL A 17 -16.15 16.18 9.40
CA VAL A 17 -15.16 15.09 9.26
C VAL A 17 -13.72 15.62 9.17
N TYR A 18 -13.49 16.78 8.56
CA TYR A 18 -12.15 17.39 8.49
C TYR A 18 -11.57 17.70 9.89
N LYS A 19 -12.41 18.08 10.87
CA LYS A 19 -11.98 18.28 12.27
C LYS A 19 -11.59 16.97 12.93
N VAL A 20 -12.35 15.91 12.66
CA VAL A 20 -12.04 14.55 13.14
C VAL A 20 -10.74 14.04 12.54
N LEU A 21 -10.50 14.27 11.25
CA LEU A 21 -9.21 13.95 10.61
C LEU A 21 -8.05 14.72 11.23
N THR A 22 -8.26 15.99 11.58
CA THR A 22 -7.25 16.82 12.25
C THR A 22 -6.97 16.31 13.66
N GLU A 23 -8.00 15.96 14.43
CA GLU A 23 -7.84 15.35 15.74
C GLU A 23 -7.14 13.98 15.66
N PHE A 24 -7.47 13.18 14.66
CA PHE A 24 -6.83 11.90 14.41
C PHE A 24 -5.33 12.05 14.13
N MET A 25 -4.93 13.08 13.36
CA MET A 25 -3.51 13.37 13.12
C MET A 25 -2.74 13.62 14.42
N ASP A 26 -3.34 14.31 15.37
CA ASP A 26 -2.66 14.68 16.60
C ASP A 26 -2.68 13.57 17.66
N LYS A 27 -3.77 12.79 17.73
CA LYS A 27 -4.08 11.91 18.88
C LYS A 27 -4.08 10.41 18.60
N CYS A 28 -3.73 9.96 17.38
CA CYS A 28 -3.76 8.53 17.07
C CYS A 28 -2.64 7.70 17.74
N SER A 29 -1.54 8.35 18.16
CA SER A 29 -0.47 7.76 18.97
C SER A 29 0.32 8.87 19.65
N ASP A 30 0.93 8.60 20.81
CA ASP A 30 1.87 9.53 21.45
C ASP A 30 3.23 9.56 20.73
N ASP A 31 3.55 8.50 20.00
CA ASP A 31 4.77 8.39 19.20
C ASP A 31 4.59 9.10 17.83
N PRO A 32 5.37 10.16 17.53
CA PRO A 32 5.30 10.86 16.24
C PRO A 32 5.49 9.94 15.03
N GLU A 33 6.38 8.96 15.11
CA GLU A 33 6.70 8.09 13.97
C GLU A 33 5.54 7.17 13.64
N THR A 34 4.94 6.56 14.67
CA THR A 34 3.70 5.78 14.57
C THR A 34 2.57 6.62 13.98
N ARG A 35 2.40 7.88 14.42
CA ARG A 35 1.37 8.78 13.86
C ARG A 35 1.53 8.98 12.36
N GLU A 36 2.75 9.25 11.90
CA GLU A 36 3.00 9.50 10.48
C GLU A 36 2.80 8.26 9.61
N ALA A 37 3.25 7.09 10.09
CA ALA A 37 3.04 5.83 9.40
C ALA A 37 1.54 5.49 9.31
N MET A 38 0.80 5.68 10.42
CA MET A 38 -0.65 5.50 10.47
C MET A 38 -1.37 6.45 9.52
N LEU A 39 -1.03 7.74 9.54
CA LEU A 39 -1.63 8.76 8.67
C LEU A 39 -1.36 8.50 7.20
N SER A 40 -0.14 8.09 6.86
CA SER A 40 0.21 7.76 5.48
C SER A 40 -0.56 6.53 4.99
N SER A 41 -0.61 5.49 5.82
CA SER A 41 -1.35 4.27 5.52
C SER A 41 -2.86 4.55 5.36
N LEU A 42 -3.45 5.35 6.25
CA LEU A 42 -4.86 5.73 6.18
C LEU A 42 -5.16 6.56 4.93
N THR A 43 -4.33 7.57 4.64
CA THR A 43 -4.52 8.47 3.47
C THR A 43 -4.44 7.69 2.16
N LEU A 44 -3.41 6.85 2.01
CA LEU A 44 -3.26 6.00 0.83
C LEU A 44 -4.39 4.96 0.75
N SER A 45 -4.86 4.42 1.87
CA SER A 45 -6.01 3.49 1.89
C SER A 45 -7.32 4.19 1.52
N PHE A 46 -7.54 5.43 1.96
CA PHE A 46 -8.69 6.23 1.52
C PHE A 46 -8.60 6.56 0.03
N TRP A 47 -7.40 6.83 -0.50
CA TRP A 47 -7.19 6.97 -1.93
C TRP A 47 -7.52 5.66 -2.67
N GLN A 48 -7.11 4.50 -2.14
CA GLN A 48 -7.50 3.19 -2.68
C GLN A 48 -9.02 2.98 -2.71
N LEU A 49 -9.73 3.31 -1.63
CA LEU A 49 -11.19 3.20 -1.56
C LEU A 49 -11.91 4.16 -2.50
N ALA A 50 -11.41 5.38 -2.64
CA ALA A 50 -11.99 6.40 -3.51
C ALA A 50 -11.79 6.11 -5.01
N SER A 51 -11.01 5.09 -5.38
CA SER A 51 -10.58 4.82 -6.76
C SER A 51 -11.72 4.29 -7.64
N ARG A 52 -12.51 5.25 -8.11
CA ARG A 52 -13.56 5.14 -9.11
C ARG A 52 -13.41 6.36 -10.04
N GLY A 53 -12.53 6.24 -11.05
CA GLY A 53 -12.50 7.14 -12.22
C GLY A 53 -11.49 8.28 -12.28
N VAL A 54 -10.46 8.32 -11.42
CA VAL A 54 -9.67 9.54 -11.21
C VAL A 54 -8.28 9.48 -11.85
N MET A 55 -7.60 8.33 -11.74
CA MET A 55 -6.16 8.23 -12.03
C MET A 55 -5.79 6.85 -12.56
N ARG A 56 -4.78 6.78 -13.44
CA ARG A 56 -4.42 5.56 -14.20
C ARG A 56 -3.85 4.44 -13.32
N GLN A 57 -3.19 4.77 -12.20
CA GLN A 57 -2.62 3.79 -11.28
C GLN A 57 -2.77 4.28 -9.84
N THR A 58 -3.53 3.55 -9.03
CA THR A 58 -3.67 3.83 -7.60
C THR A 58 -2.53 3.17 -6.83
N PRO A 59 -1.92 3.82 -5.83
CA PRO A 59 -0.79 3.24 -5.12
C PRO A 59 -1.19 2.00 -4.33
N SER A 60 -0.28 1.03 -4.32
CA SER A 60 -0.32 -0.13 -3.45
C SER A 60 0.55 0.11 -2.21
N ILE A 61 0.25 -0.57 -1.11
CA ILE A 61 0.90 -0.33 0.19
C ILE A 61 1.23 -1.67 0.86
N ILE A 62 2.47 -1.79 1.34
CA ILE A 62 2.90 -2.84 2.25
C ILE A 62 3.51 -2.17 3.48
N LEU A 63 2.89 -2.36 4.63
CA LEU A 63 3.47 -1.99 5.92
C LEU A 63 4.54 -3.03 6.29
N VAL A 64 5.72 -2.55 6.66
CA VAL A 64 6.83 -3.41 7.08
C VAL A 64 7.05 -3.16 8.56
N ASN A 65 6.61 -4.11 9.38
CA ASN A 65 6.76 -3.99 10.83
C ASN A 65 8.13 -4.53 11.27
N ALA A 66 8.95 -3.63 11.80
CA ALA A 66 10.26 -3.94 12.37
C ALA A 66 10.25 -4.05 13.90
N SER A 67 9.09 -3.90 14.57
CA SER A 67 8.98 -4.35 15.95
C SER A 67 9.01 -5.88 15.94
N ASN A 68 9.88 -6.50 16.74
CA ASN A 68 10.06 -7.96 16.82
C ASN A 68 8.81 -8.69 17.40
N GLU A 69 7.65 -8.05 17.38
CA GLU A 69 6.38 -8.61 17.84
C GLU A 69 5.82 -9.53 16.77
N GLN A 70 5.85 -10.83 17.07
CA GLN A 70 5.17 -11.84 16.27
C GLN A 70 3.66 -11.62 16.38
N GLY A 71 3.00 -11.47 15.23
CA GLY A 71 1.53 -11.44 15.18
C GLY A 71 0.90 -10.05 15.19
N GLN A 72 0.39 -9.68 14.00
CA GLN A 72 -0.50 -8.56 13.68
C GLN A 72 0.02 -7.14 13.88
N ASP A 73 0.30 -6.50 12.74
CA ASP A 73 0.55 -5.07 12.61
C ASP A 73 -0.63 -4.21 13.10
N HIS A 74 -0.37 -3.36 14.10
CA HIS A 74 -1.37 -2.49 14.72
C HIS A 74 -1.89 -1.37 13.80
N ILE A 75 -1.06 -0.86 12.90
CA ILE A 75 -1.45 0.15 11.92
C ILE A 75 -2.42 -0.48 10.93
N LEU A 76 -2.07 -1.64 10.38
CA LEU A 76 -2.94 -2.33 9.44
C LEU A 76 -4.26 -2.74 10.11
N LYS A 77 -4.22 -3.20 11.36
CA LYS A 77 -5.43 -3.51 12.13
C LYS A 77 -6.34 -2.29 12.24
N ALA A 78 -5.80 -1.12 12.56
CA ALA A 78 -6.56 0.13 12.68
C ALA A 78 -7.13 0.61 11.34
N VAL A 79 -6.32 0.56 10.27
CA VAL A 79 -6.78 0.88 8.91
C VAL A 79 -7.88 -0.08 8.48
N ARG A 80 -7.73 -1.38 8.75
CA ARG A 80 -8.77 -2.36 8.44
C ARG A 80 -10.06 -2.08 9.19
N LYS A 81 -9.94 -1.74 10.47
CA LYS A 81 -11.06 -1.35 11.33
C LYS A 81 -11.87 -0.23 10.69
N LEU A 82 -11.19 0.82 10.24
CA LEU A 82 -11.82 2.01 9.64
C LEU A 82 -12.41 1.73 8.25
N CYS A 83 -11.65 1.03 7.40
CA CYS A 83 -11.96 0.87 5.98
C CYS A 83 -12.87 -0.33 5.68
N ASN A 84 -13.04 -1.28 6.60
CA ASN A 84 -13.71 -2.56 6.30
C ASN A 84 -14.84 -2.98 7.24
N GLU A 85 -14.94 -2.43 8.47
CA GLU A 85 -15.95 -2.89 9.44
C GLU A 85 -17.39 -2.46 9.12
N GLY A 86 -17.62 -1.71 8.04
CA GLY A 86 -18.96 -1.46 7.51
C GLY A 86 -19.57 -2.66 6.74
N LYS A 87 -18.81 -3.72 6.49
CA LYS A 87 -19.25 -4.94 5.79
C LYS A 87 -19.41 -6.12 6.77
N VAL A 88 -20.10 -5.87 7.90
CA VAL A 88 -20.47 -6.92 8.86
C VAL A 88 -21.30 -7.99 8.14
N GLU A 89 -20.70 -9.18 8.10
CA GLU A 89 -21.30 -10.52 8.03
C GLU A 89 -22.84 -10.53 7.98
N GLU A 90 -23.41 -10.54 6.77
CA GLU A 90 -24.62 -11.36 6.59
C GLU A 90 -24.22 -12.80 6.96
N GLN A 91 -25.04 -13.49 7.74
CA GLN A 91 -24.86 -14.92 8.03
C GLN A 91 -24.78 -15.68 6.70
N GLN A 92 -23.55 -15.88 6.23
CA GLN A 92 -23.31 -16.46 4.93
C GLN A 92 -23.54 -17.96 5.02
N ASN A 93 -24.53 -18.45 4.29
CA ASN A 93 -24.73 -19.87 4.07
C ASN A 93 -23.48 -20.44 3.36
N THR A 94 -22.63 -21.13 4.11
CA THR A 94 -21.32 -21.61 3.65
C THR A 94 -21.43 -22.53 2.43
N GLU A 95 -22.56 -23.22 2.25
CA GLU A 95 -22.81 -24.02 1.04
C GLU A 95 -23.07 -23.16 -0.21
N ALA A 96 -23.82 -22.07 -0.06
CA ALA A 96 -24.11 -21.18 -1.19
C ALA A 96 -22.83 -20.49 -1.68
N MET A 97 -21.95 -20.06 -0.77
CA MET A 97 -20.65 -19.50 -1.11
C MET A 97 -19.77 -20.47 -1.91
N LYS A 98 -19.78 -21.77 -1.54
CA LYS A 98 -18.99 -22.79 -2.23
C LYS A 98 -19.50 -23.07 -3.65
N ARG A 99 -20.82 -22.96 -3.89
CA ARG A 99 -21.44 -23.21 -5.20
C ARG A 99 -21.44 -21.99 -6.13
N ALA A 100 -21.33 -20.78 -5.56
CA ALA A 100 -21.38 -19.53 -6.32
C ALA A 100 -20.33 -19.44 -7.46
N PRO A 101 -19.04 -19.82 -7.26
CA PRO A 101 -18.05 -19.82 -8.35
C PRO A 101 -18.45 -20.67 -9.56
N ASP A 102 -18.97 -21.88 -9.32
CA ASP A 102 -19.43 -22.78 -10.39
C ASP A 102 -20.63 -22.20 -11.14
N ALA A 103 -21.57 -21.59 -10.42
CA ALA A 103 -22.74 -20.94 -11.00
C ALA A 103 -22.35 -19.71 -11.84
N MET A 104 -21.37 -18.92 -11.39
CA MET A 104 -20.79 -17.83 -12.17
C MET A 104 -20.15 -18.35 -13.46
N LEU A 105 -19.33 -19.41 -13.37
CA LEU A 105 -18.68 -20.00 -14.52
C LEU A 105 -19.70 -20.49 -15.56
N LYS A 106 -20.75 -21.18 -15.10
CA LYS A 106 -21.83 -21.64 -15.98
C LYS A 106 -22.52 -20.47 -16.69
N ALA A 107 -22.79 -19.36 -15.99
CA ALA A 107 -23.39 -18.18 -16.59
C ALA A 107 -22.49 -17.57 -17.67
N ALA A 108 -21.19 -17.43 -17.40
CA ALA A 108 -20.22 -16.89 -18.36
C ALA A 108 -20.09 -17.77 -19.62
N LEU A 109 -19.97 -19.09 -19.46
CA LEU A 109 -19.87 -20.03 -20.58
C LEU A 109 -21.14 -20.06 -21.43
N THR A 110 -22.31 -20.00 -20.80
CA THR A 110 -23.59 -20.03 -21.51
C THR A 110 -23.78 -18.77 -22.36
N GLU A 111 -23.43 -17.60 -21.85
CA GLU A 111 -23.45 -16.34 -22.61
C GLU A 111 -22.51 -16.39 -23.82
N GLN A 112 -21.28 -16.91 -23.65
CA GLN A 112 -20.33 -17.07 -24.75
C GLN A 112 -20.88 -17.99 -25.85
N GLN A 113 -21.53 -19.09 -25.48
CA GLN A 113 -22.17 -20.01 -26.43
C GLN A 113 -23.32 -19.35 -27.21
N ILE A 114 -24.16 -18.56 -26.54
CA ILE A 114 -25.26 -17.82 -27.18
C ILE A 114 -24.72 -16.79 -28.17
N ARG A 115 -23.68 -16.03 -27.79
CA ARG A 115 -23.03 -15.06 -28.69
C ARG A 115 -22.40 -15.71 -29.91
N ALA A 116 -21.83 -16.90 -29.75
CA ALA A 116 -21.28 -17.67 -30.86
C ALA A 116 -22.35 -18.25 -31.81
N ASN A 117 -23.60 -18.40 -31.36
CA ASN A 117 -24.70 -18.91 -32.18
C ASN A 117 -26.00 -18.08 -32.03
N PRO A 118 -26.06 -16.89 -32.66
CA PRO A 118 -27.16 -15.94 -32.49
C PRO A 118 -28.54 -16.45 -32.94
N ALA A 119 -28.58 -17.46 -33.82
CA ALA A 119 -29.81 -18.06 -34.32
C ALA A 119 -30.64 -18.76 -33.23
N SER A 120 -30.03 -19.04 -32.06
CA SER A 120 -30.68 -19.62 -30.87
C SER A 120 -31.16 -18.58 -29.85
N ALA A 121 -30.89 -17.29 -30.08
CA ALA A 121 -31.17 -16.22 -29.13
C ALA A 121 -32.64 -15.74 -29.22
N HIS A 122 -33.57 -16.51 -28.67
CA HIS A 122 -34.97 -16.09 -28.48
C HIS A 122 -35.32 -15.68 -27.04
N CYS A 123 -34.32 -15.62 -26.15
CA CYS A 123 -34.52 -15.22 -24.75
C CYS A 123 -33.65 -14.01 -24.41
N LYS A 124 -34.21 -13.03 -23.68
CA LYS A 124 -33.41 -12.00 -23.01
C LYS A 124 -32.40 -12.72 -22.11
N SER A 125 -31.10 -12.52 -22.35
CA SER A 125 -30.03 -13.10 -21.54
C SER A 125 -30.14 -12.58 -20.09
N CYS A 126 -30.51 -13.46 -19.16
CA CYS A 126 -30.49 -13.20 -17.72
C CYS A 126 -29.15 -13.62 -17.09
N TRP A 127 -28.17 -14.07 -17.90
CA TRP A 127 -26.89 -14.57 -17.44
C TRP A 127 -26.03 -13.51 -16.74
N PRO A 128 -25.98 -12.24 -17.21
CA PRO A 128 -25.33 -11.17 -16.47
C PRO A 128 -25.90 -10.97 -15.05
N GLU A 129 -27.22 -11.07 -14.90
CA GLU A 129 -27.90 -10.93 -13.61
C GLU A 129 -27.57 -12.10 -12.68
N ILE A 130 -27.59 -13.33 -13.21
CA ILE A 130 -27.20 -14.55 -12.49
C ILE A 130 -25.73 -14.44 -12.05
N TYR A 131 -24.82 -14.11 -12.97
CA TYR A 131 -23.40 -13.95 -12.67
C TYR A 131 -23.18 -12.93 -11.56
N ASN A 132 -23.79 -11.75 -11.65
CA ASN A 132 -23.62 -10.71 -10.64
C ASN A 132 -24.24 -11.11 -9.28
N LYS A 133 -25.37 -11.83 -9.27
CA LYS A 133 -25.97 -12.35 -8.05
C LYS A 133 -25.03 -13.35 -7.36
N GLU A 134 -24.50 -14.32 -8.10
CA GLU A 134 -23.61 -15.34 -7.56
C GLU A 134 -22.25 -14.76 -7.17
N ARG A 135 -21.73 -13.77 -7.92
CA ARG A 135 -20.55 -13.00 -7.54
C ARG A 135 -20.71 -12.38 -6.15
N VAL A 136 -21.86 -11.76 -5.88
CA VAL A 136 -22.16 -11.18 -4.58
C VAL A 136 -22.19 -12.24 -3.48
N VAL A 137 -22.75 -13.43 -3.76
CA VAL A 137 -22.82 -14.54 -2.81
C VAL A 137 -21.43 -15.13 -2.51
N GLY A 138 -20.60 -15.36 -3.53
CA GLY A 138 -19.30 -16.01 -3.37
C GLY A 138 -18.17 -15.08 -2.93
N PHE A 139 -18.20 -13.82 -3.39
CA PHE A 139 -17.09 -12.87 -3.27
C PHE A 139 -17.49 -11.54 -2.60
N GLY A 140 -18.77 -11.35 -2.27
CA GLY A 140 -19.27 -10.15 -1.61
C GLY A 140 -19.61 -9.00 -2.55
N GLN A 141 -20.20 -7.94 -1.96
CA GLN A 141 -20.69 -6.77 -2.70
C GLN A 141 -19.61 -5.71 -2.97
N GLY A 142 -18.50 -5.76 -2.25
CA GLY A 142 -17.49 -4.70 -2.24
C GLY A 142 -16.40 -4.81 -3.30
N ASN A 143 -15.61 -3.75 -3.39
CA ASN A 143 -14.36 -3.64 -4.12
C ASN A 143 -13.12 -4.07 -3.30
N VAL A 144 -13.30 -4.87 -2.25
CA VAL A 144 -12.21 -5.30 -1.37
C VAL A 144 -12.33 -6.79 -1.11
N SER A 145 -11.23 -7.53 -1.30
CA SER A 145 -11.16 -8.97 -1.06
C SER A 145 -9.79 -9.38 -0.54
N ASP A 146 -9.69 -10.53 0.11
CA ASP A 146 -8.42 -11.20 0.33
C ASP A 146 -7.81 -11.61 -1.02
N TYR A 147 -6.48 -11.53 -1.14
CA TYR A 147 -5.75 -11.74 -2.38
C TYR A 147 -6.01 -13.13 -2.95
N ALA A 148 -5.80 -14.19 -2.15
CA ALA A 148 -5.92 -15.57 -2.62
C ALA A 148 -7.35 -15.91 -3.07
N ARG A 149 -8.36 -15.27 -2.48
CA ARG A 149 -9.78 -15.53 -2.78
C ARG A 149 -10.30 -14.78 -3.99
N ALA A 150 -9.63 -13.72 -4.44
CA ALA A 150 -10.12 -12.88 -5.53
C ALA A 150 -9.90 -13.50 -6.92
N TRP A 151 -9.06 -14.53 -7.01
CA TRP A 151 -8.69 -15.18 -8.26
C TRP A 151 -9.52 -16.44 -8.50
N HIS A 152 -10.21 -16.49 -9.64
CA HIS A 152 -10.86 -17.70 -10.10
C HIS A 152 -10.07 -18.33 -11.26
N PRO A 153 -9.78 -19.64 -11.25
CA PRO A 153 -8.91 -20.27 -12.25
C PRO A 153 -9.32 -20.07 -13.72
N GLN A 154 -10.63 -19.96 -13.99
CA GLN A 154 -11.16 -19.81 -15.35
C GLN A 154 -11.75 -18.42 -15.64
N LEU A 155 -12.10 -17.66 -14.60
CA LEU A 155 -12.76 -16.36 -14.76
C LEU A 155 -11.80 -15.18 -14.54
N GLY A 156 -10.57 -15.48 -14.10
CA GLY A 156 -9.56 -14.48 -13.78
C GLY A 156 -9.88 -13.73 -12.49
N LEU A 157 -9.49 -12.45 -12.43
CA LEU A 157 -9.70 -11.59 -11.27
C LEU A 157 -11.18 -11.21 -11.14
N ILE A 158 -11.79 -11.63 -10.04
CA ILE A 158 -13.14 -11.24 -9.67
C ILE A 158 -13.10 -9.87 -9.00
N THR A 159 -13.90 -8.94 -9.51
CA THR A 159 -13.91 -7.53 -9.11
C THR A 159 -15.34 -7.07 -8.80
N ASP A 160 -15.51 -5.82 -8.38
CA ASP A 160 -16.83 -5.20 -8.30
C ASP A 160 -17.38 -4.84 -9.69
N LYS A 161 -18.57 -4.23 -9.75
CA LYS A 161 -19.20 -3.78 -11.01
C LYS A 161 -18.35 -2.78 -11.81
N LYS A 162 -17.35 -2.16 -11.18
CA LYS A 162 -16.49 -1.15 -11.80
C LYS A 162 -15.14 -1.71 -12.25
N ASN A 163 -14.98 -3.03 -12.20
CA ASN A 163 -13.78 -3.72 -12.66
C ASN A 163 -12.51 -3.33 -11.89
N SER A 164 -12.66 -2.86 -10.64
CA SER A 164 -11.56 -2.53 -9.75
C SER A 164 -11.65 -3.30 -8.43
N ILE A 165 -10.50 -3.47 -7.78
CA ILE A 165 -10.42 -4.16 -6.48
C ILE A 165 -9.19 -3.72 -5.67
N VAL A 166 -9.36 -3.68 -4.34
CA VAL A 166 -8.29 -3.63 -3.35
C VAL A 166 -8.10 -5.05 -2.83
N LEU A 167 -6.95 -5.65 -3.14
CA LEU A 167 -6.57 -6.98 -2.67
C LEU A 167 -5.80 -6.86 -1.38
N LYS A 168 -6.27 -7.59 -0.37
CA LYS A 168 -5.65 -7.61 0.95
C LYS A 168 -4.68 -8.78 1.08
N LEU A 169 -3.51 -8.50 1.64
CA LEU A 169 -2.55 -9.51 2.04
C LEU A 169 -2.72 -9.73 3.55
N ASN A 170 -3.73 -10.52 3.92
CA ASN A 170 -4.23 -10.60 5.28
C ASN A 170 -3.61 -11.71 6.12
N GLY A 171 -3.31 -12.83 5.46
CA GLY A 171 -2.73 -14.01 6.09
C GLY A 171 -1.61 -14.61 5.26
N GLU A 172 -1.05 -15.69 5.78
CA GLU A 172 0.04 -16.43 5.14
C GLU A 172 -0.33 -16.91 3.74
N SER A 173 -1.53 -17.48 3.56
CA SER A 173 -2.00 -17.94 2.24
C SER A 173 -2.05 -16.82 1.19
N ASP A 174 -2.40 -15.58 1.58
CA ASP A 174 -2.39 -14.45 0.66
C ASP A 174 -0.97 -14.09 0.26
N TRP A 175 -0.04 -14.05 1.22
CA TRP A 175 1.37 -13.75 0.98
C TRP A 175 2.07 -14.82 0.14
N GLU A 176 1.78 -16.09 0.40
CA GLU A 176 2.30 -17.21 -0.40
C GLU A 176 1.81 -17.14 -1.84
N THR A 177 0.50 -16.92 -2.04
CA THR A 177 -0.09 -16.79 -3.38
C THR A 177 0.46 -15.56 -4.10
N PHE A 178 0.54 -14.42 -3.42
CA PHE A 178 1.11 -13.20 -3.97
C PHE A 178 2.58 -13.38 -4.40
N ARG A 179 3.42 -13.98 -3.54
CA ARG A 179 4.81 -14.29 -3.88
C ARG A 179 4.90 -15.27 -5.04
N HIS A 180 4.06 -16.30 -5.07
CA HIS A 180 3.99 -17.22 -6.19
C HIS A 180 3.66 -16.49 -7.50
N ASP A 181 2.63 -15.63 -7.50
CA ASP A 181 2.20 -14.87 -8.67
C ASP A 181 3.24 -13.83 -9.10
N LEU A 182 3.94 -13.19 -8.16
CA LEU A 182 5.06 -12.27 -8.45
C LEU A 182 6.14 -12.95 -9.30
N HIS A 183 6.53 -14.17 -8.94
CA HIS A 183 7.63 -14.87 -9.59
C HIS A 183 7.20 -15.66 -10.83
N ASN A 184 6.04 -16.33 -10.78
CA ASN A 184 5.63 -17.28 -11.81
C ASN A 184 4.59 -16.70 -12.77
N GLU A 185 3.75 -15.76 -12.32
CA GLU A 185 2.66 -15.21 -13.11
C GLU A 185 2.57 -13.67 -13.02
N PRO A 186 3.67 -12.93 -13.30
CA PRO A 186 3.75 -11.48 -13.11
C PRO A 186 2.69 -10.69 -13.90
N GLN A 187 2.14 -11.29 -14.96
CA GLN A 187 1.06 -10.70 -15.76
C GLN A 187 -0.25 -10.55 -14.98
N LYS A 188 -0.52 -11.40 -13.98
CA LYS A 188 -1.66 -11.22 -13.06
C LYS A 188 -1.60 -9.88 -12.35
N LEU A 189 -0.41 -9.36 -12.07
CA LEU A 189 -0.23 -8.10 -11.34
C LEU A 189 -0.08 -6.91 -12.29
N LYS A 190 0.57 -7.08 -13.44
CA LYS A 190 0.75 -6.02 -14.45
C LYS A 190 -0.52 -5.68 -15.22
N SER A 191 -1.22 -6.72 -15.65
CA SER A 191 -2.38 -6.63 -16.54
C SER A 191 -3.44 -7.64 -16.10
N PRO A 192 -3.96 -7.53 -14.86
CA PRO A 192 -4.95 -8.47 -14.34
C PRO A 192 -6.14 -8.52 -15.29
N ALA A 193 -6.52 -9.72 -15.73
CA ALA A 193 -7.69 -9.91 -16.59
C ALA A 193 -8.77 -10.68 -15.83
N GLY A 194 -10.02 -10.40 -16.16
CA GLY A 194 -11.14 -11.18 -15.64
C GLY A 194 -12.47 -10.85 -16.31
N ILE A 195 -13.47 -11.69 -16.06
CA ILE A 195 -14.82 -11.51 -16.61
C ILE A 195 -15.54 -10.33 -15.93
N SER A 196 -16.17 -9.47 -16.73
CA SER A 196 -16.96 -8.32 -16.28
C SER A 196 -18.37 -8.72 -15.88
N THR A 197 -19.14 -7.79 -15.33
CA THR A 197 -20.58 -8.01 -15.09
C THR A 197 -21.40 -8.14 -16.37
N GLU A 198 -20.86 -7.71 -17.51
CA GLU A 198 -21.43 -7.88 -18.85
C GLU A 198 -20.93 -9.16 -19.53
N LEU A 199 -20.17 -9.99 -18.79
CA LEU A 199 -19.61 -11.26 -19.22
C LEU A 199 -18.53 -11.17 -20.31
N ASP A 200 -17.88 -10.01 -20.39
CA ASP A 200 -16.73 -9.76 -21.28
C ASP A 200 -15.40 -9.93 -20.55
N LEU A 201 -14.40 -10.48 -21.24
CA LEU A 201 -13.04 -10.51 -20.75
C LEU A 201 -12.41 -9.12 -20.90
N LEU A 202 -11.94 -8.54 -19.81
CA LEU A 202 -11.29 -7.23 -19.84
C LEU A 202 -10.21 -7.09 -18.77
N VAL A 203 -9.30 -6.15 -18.99
CA VAL A 203 -8.26 -5.78 -18.04
C VAL A 203 -8.89 -5.02 -16.87
N LYS A 204 -8.57 -5.47 -15.65
CA LYS A 204 -9.05 -4.94 -14.38
C LYS A 204 -8.05 -3.96 -13.80
N SER A 205 -8.49 -3.20 -12.81
CA SER A 205 -7.59 -2.43 -11.94
C SER A 205 -7.45 -3.14 -10.60
N LEU A 206 -6.22 -3.29 -10.10
CA LEU A 206 -5.98 -3.81 -8.76
C LEU A 206 -5.04 -2.91 -7.98
N THR A 207 -5.20 -2.94 -6.67
CA THR A 207 -4.27 -2.36 -5.71
C THR A 207 -4.02 -3.34 -4.57
N LEU A 208 -2.84 -3.30 -3.97
CA LEU A 208 -2.49 -4.15 -2.85
C LEU A 208 -2.50 -3.35 -1.55
N ASN A 209 -2.97 -3.98 -0.48
CA ASN A 209 -2.89 -3.45 0.87
C ASN A 209 -2.56 -4.58 1.84
N GLY A 210 -1.43 -4.47 2.53
CA GLY A 210 -0.94 -5.54 3.38
C GLY A 210 0.04 -5.08 4.44
N ALA A 211 0.36 -6.01 5.34
CA ALA A 211 1.47 -5.88 6.28
C ALA A 211 2.21 -7.19 6.36
N LEU A 212 3.51 -7.10 6.58
CA LEU A 212 4.38 -8.23 6.84
C LEU A 212 5.38 -7.87 7.92
N GLU A 213 5.89 -8.92 8.57
CA GLU A 213 7.02 -8.80 9.49
C GLU A 213 8.30 -8.55 8.68
N ALA A 214 9.22 -7.77 9.25
CA ALA A 214 10.51 -7.43 8.66
C ALA A 214 11.25 -8.61 8.02
N GLU A 215 11.26 -9.76 8.68
CA GLU A 215 11.94 -10.98 8.21
C GLU A 215 11.33 -11.55 6.94
N ARG A 216 10.03 -11.32 6.71
CA ARG A 216 9.31 -11.67 5.49
C ARG A 216 9.41 -10.60 4.41
N CYS A 217 10.16 -9.52 4.64
CA CYS A 217 10.56 -8.59 3.59
C CYS A 217 11.93 -9.05 3.09
N ASP A 218 11.98 -10.00 2.17
CA ASP A 218 13.26 -10.46 1.60
C ASP A 218 13.60 -9.71 0.30
N HIS A 219 14.83 -9.93 -0.19
CA HIS A 219 15.31 -9.27 -1.39
C HIS A 219 14.62 -9.78 -2.66
N GLU A 220 14.13 -11.03 -2.66
CA GLU A 220 13.43 -11.63 -3.80
C GLU A 220 12.07 -10.96 -4.02
N LEU A 221 11.31 -10.74 -2.94
CA LEU A 221 10.06 -9.99 -2.95
C LEU A 221 10.29 -8.57 -3.50
N VAL A 222 11.29 -7.87 -2.98
CA VAL A 222 11.58 -6.48 -3.37
C VAL A 222 12.04 -6.39 -4.82
N ASP A 223 12.88 -7.31 -5.29
CA ASP A 223 13.29 -7.39 -6.69
C ASP A 223 12.10 -7.55 -7.63
N ALA A 224 11.26 -8.54 -7.35
CA ALA A 224 10.08 -8.82 -8.18
C ALA A 224 9.17 -7.59 -8.26
N VAL A 225 8.93 -6.91 -7.13
CA VAL A 225 8.12 -5.68 -7.11
C VAL A 225 8.74 -4.56 -7.96
N LEU A 226 10.04 -4.31 -7.82
CA LEU A 226 10.72 -3.24 -8.56
C LEU A 226 10.74 -3.53 -10.07
N GLU A 227 10.92 -4.79 -10.48
CA GLU A 227 10.87 -5.22 -11.87
C GLU A 227 9.45 -5.14 -12.47
N LEU A 228 8.43 -5.32 -11.64
CA LEU A 228 7.05 -5.22 -12.09
C LEU A 228 6.66 -3.79 -12.47
N GLY A 229 7.28 -2.79 -11.83
CA GLY A 229 6.97 -1.39 -12.07
C GLY A 229 5.58 -1.00 -11.56
N ILE A 230 5.08 -1.64 -10.51
CA ILE A 230 3.85 -1.24 -9.82
C ILE A 230 4.18 -0.13 -8.79
N PRO A 231 3.31 0.88 -8.59
CA PRO A 231 3.53 1.90 -7.56
C PRO A 231 3.23 1.31 -6.18
N LEU A 232 4.19 0.57 -5.62
CA LEU A 232 4.09 -0.12 -4.32
C LEU A 232 4.97 0.56 -3.28
N PHE A 233 4.38 1.10 -2.22
CA PHE A 233 5.12 1.71 -1.11
C PHE A 233 5.35 0.69 0.02
N PHE A 234 6.62 0.42 0.32
CA PHE A 234 7.04 -0.25 1.55
C PHE A 234 7.10 0.80 2.66
N LEU A 235 6.17 0.79 3.60
CA LEU A 235 6.11 1.76 4.69
C LEU A 235 6.70 1.15 5.96
N PRO A 236 7.99 1.35 6.26
CA PRO A 236 8.61 0.77 7.45
C PRO A 236 8.22 1.54 8.72
N HIS A 237 7.94 0.80 9.78
CA HIS A 237 7.71 1.34 11.11
C HIS A 237 8.11 0.35 12.22
N THR A 238 8.16 0.86 13.43
CA THR A 238 8.53 0.13 14.66
C THR A 238 7.38 0.09 15.66
N THR A 239 6.16 0.42 15.23
CA THR A 239 4.96 0.41 16.06
C THR A 239 4.77 -0.93 16.78
N SER A 240 4.74 -0.88 18.10
CA SER A 240 4.47 -2.02 19.00
C SER A 240 3.23 -1.81 19.87
N LYS A 241 2.49 -0.73 19.64
CA LYS A 241 1.33 -0.36 20.44
C LYS A 241 0.07 -0.24 19.59
N PRO A 242 -1.10 -0.59 20.13
CA PRO A 242 -2.38 -0.34 19.48
C PRO A 242 -2.58 1.15 19.16
N ILE A 243 -3.17 1.43 17.99
CA ILE A 243 -3.50 2.78 17.53
C ILE A 243 -4.79 3.25 18.20
N ASN A 244 -4.77 4.48 18.73
CA ASN A 244 -5.97 5.17 19.18
C ASN A 244 -6.72 5.75 17.98
N ILE A 245 -8.04 5.56 17.91
CA ILE A 245 -8.88 6.08 16.83
C ILE A 245 -9.92 7.02 17.45
N PRO A 246 -9.58 8.30 17.66
CA PRO A 246 -10.56 9.29 18.11
C PRO A 246 -11.73 9.36 17.13
N ASN A 247 -12.96 9.43 17.69
CA ASN A 247 -14.20 9.55 16.93
C ASN A 247 -14.31 8.56 15.74
N TYR A 248 -14.04 7.28 16.05
CA TYR A 248 -14.13 6.16 15.11
C TYR A 248 -15.41 6.17 14.23
N PRO A 249 -16.63 6.43 14.75
CA PRO A 249 -17.85 6.43 13.93
C PRO A 249 -17.80 7.41 12.76
N ALA A 250 -17.28 8.63 12.96
CA ALA A 250 -17.18 9.63 11.91
C ALA A 250 -16.16 9.24 10.82
N LEU A 251 -15.00 8.69 11.21
CA LEU A 251 -13.98 8.24 10.27
C LEU A 251 -14.43 7.00 9.48
N SER A 252 -15.11 6.05 10.14
CA SER A 252 -15.67 4.87 9.48
C SER A 252 -16.78 5.26 8.49
N TYR A 253 -17.66 6.19 8.87
CA TYR A 253 -18.67 6.74 7.97
C TYR A 253 -18.04 7.45 6.77
N PHE A 254 -16.96 8.20 6.97
CA PHE A 254 -16.23 8.83 5.88
C PHE A 254 -15.64 7.80 4.90
N ALA A 255 -15.03 6.72 5.40
CA ALA A 255 -14.54 5.62 4.56
C ALA A 255 -15.67 4.99 3.73
N LEU A 256 -16.84 4.75 4.33
CA LEU A 256 -18.02 4.25 3.62
C LEU A 256 -18.53 5.21 2.54
N LYS A 257 -18.51 6.52 2.83
CA LYS A 257 -18.88 7.56 1.85
C LYS A 257 -17.93 7.56 0.66
N LEU A 258 -16.61 7.44 0.89
CA LEU A 258 -15.63 7.37 -0.19
C LEU A 258 -15.86 6.16 -1.11
N ASP A 259 -16.17 4.97 -0.55
CA ASP A 259 -16.48 3.76 -1.34
C ASP A 259 -17.73 3.97 -2.22
N THR A 260 -18.75 4.67 -1.69
CA THR A 260 -20.07 4.79 -2.34
C THR A 260 -20.19 5.96 -3.33
N THR A 261 -19.54 7.11 -3.06
CA THR A 261 -19.83 8.38 -3.75
C THR A 261 -18.70 8.96 -4.60
N ALA A 262 -17.50 8.39 -4.56
CA ALA A 262 -16.36 9.01 -5.25
C ALA A 262 -16.49 8.89 -6.79
N ASN A 263 -16.91 9.98 -7.42
CA ASN A 263 -16.45 10.37 -8.75
C ASN A 263 -15.53 11.57 -8.49
N MET A 264 -14.27 11.35 -8.13
CA MET A 264 -13.37 12.50 -7.95
C MET A 264 -13.11 13.16 -9.30
N LEU A 265 -13.06 14.49 -9.30
CA LEU A 265 -12.91 15.30 -10.50
C LEU A 265 -11.59 14.96 -11.23
N PRO A 266 -11.59 14.93 -12.58
CA PRO A 266 -10.39 14.67 -13.35
C PRO A 266 -9.32 15.73 -13.09
N CYS A 267 -8.09 15.25 -12.97
CA CYS A 267 -6.87 15.97 -12.65
C CYS A 267 -6.53 17.04 -13.72
N SER A 268 -6.41 18.30 -13.31
CA SER A 268 -5.58 19.29 -14.02
C SER A 268 -4.10 19.08 -13.67
N ALA A 269 -3.18 19.49 -14.54
CA ALA A 269 -1.75 19.17 -14.44
C ALA A 269 -1.18 19.28 -13.00
N PRO A 270 -0.44 18.27 -12.53
CA PRO A 270 0.06 18.21 -11.17
C PRO A 270 1.13 19.30 -10.96
N LEU A 271 1.03 20.03 -9.85
CA LEU A 271 2.01 21.05 -9.44
C LEU A 271 2.41 20.75 -8.00
N VAL A 272 3.55 20.06 -7.79
CA VAL A 272 4.07 19.88 -6.41
C VAL A 272 4.10 21.25 -5.71
N PRO A 273 3.49 21.41 -4.52
CA PRO A 273 3.45 22.69 -3.85
C PRO A 273 4.86 23.26 -3.68
N GLN A 274 5.04 24.56 -3.96
CA GLN A 274 6.31 25.27 -3.81
C GLN A 274 6.64 25.55 -2.33
N ASP A 275 6.61 24.51 -1.51
CA ASP A 275 7.01 24.52 -0.11
C ASP A 275 8.41 23.89 0.02
N LYS A 276 9.25 24.46 0.91
CA LYS A 276 10.64 24.00 1.08
C LYS A 276 10.73 22.53 1.50
N TRP A 277 9.85 22.03 2.35
CA TRP A 277 9.81 20.62 2.74
C TRP A 277 9.35 19.73 1.59
N CYS A 278 8.38 20.19 0.79
CA CYS A 278 7.98 19.50 -0.42
C CYS A 278 9.12 19.39 -1.43
N SER A 279 9.90 20.46 -1.62
CA SER A 279 11.13 20.43 -2.43
C SER A 279 12.18 19.50 -1.84
N TYR A 280 12.45 19.60 -0.54
CA TYR A 280 13.44 18.76 0.15
C TYR A 280 13.13 17.26 0.02
N TYR A 281 11.89 16.85 0.33
CA TYR A 281 11.48 15.45 0.16
C TYR A 281 11.44 15.04 -1.32
N GLY A 282 11.02 15.95 -2.21
CA GLY A 282 11.02 15.73 -3.66
C GLY A 282 12.41 15.45 -4.22
N ASP A 283 13.42 16.22 -3.80
CA ASP A 283 14.82 16.03 -4.19
C ASP A 283 15.35 14.68 -3.70
N TRP A 284 15.06 14.32 -2.44
CA TRP A 284 15.39 13.00 -1.89
C TRP A 284 14.76 11.86 -2.69
N ILE A 285 13.47 11.97 -3.01
CA ILE A 285 12.74 11.00 -3.85
C ILE A 285 13.43 10.89 -5.21
N PHE A 286 13.68 12.01 -5.89
CA PHE A 286 14.27 12.03 -7.22
C PHE A 286 15.67 11.40 -7.24
N GLN A 287 16.52 11.74 -6.26
CA GLN A 287 17.85 11.16 -6.12
C GLN A 287 17.80 9.64 -5.94
N ARG A 288 16.92 9.14 -5.08
CA ARG A 288 16.79 7.68 -4.85
C ARG A 288 16.21 6.96 -6.07
N LEU A 289 15.17 7.51 -6.69
CA LEU A 289 14.55 6.94 -7.89
C LEU A 289 15.49 6.88 -9.09
N SER A 290 16.46 7.80 -9.20
CA SER A 290 17.44 7.79 -10.29
C SER A 290 18.30 6.51 -10.33
N ARG A 291 18.36 5.80 -9.20
CA ARG A 291 19.13 4.56 -9.00
C ARG A 291 18.26 3.29 -9.03
N LEU A 292 16.98 3.40 -9.39
CA LEU A 292 16.03 2.28 -9.46
C LEU A 292 15.62 1.97 -10.91
N PRO A 293 15.02 0.80 -11.19
CA PRO A 293 14.52 0.46 -12.52
C PRO A 293 13.56 1.53 -13.07
N GLN A 294 13.71 1.86 -14.37
CA GLN A 294 12.98 2.95 -15.02
C GLN A 294 11.45 2.80 -14.91
N ASN A 295 10.93 1.57 -15.01
CA ASN A 295 9.49 1.30 -14.90
C ASN A 295 8.95 1.65 -13.52
N TYR A 296 9.68 1.27 -12.47
CA TYR A 296 9.31 1.61 -11.09
C TYR A 296 9.42 3.12 -10.85
N ARG A 297 10.52 3.74 -11.30
CA ARG A 297 10.71 5.19 -11.23
C ARG A 297 9.54 5.96 -11.85
N PHE A 298 9.12 5.58 -13.06
CA PHE A 298 8.02 6.26 -13.76
C PHE A 298 6.72 6.21 -12.95
N CYS A 299 6.34 5.02 -12.47
CA CYS A 299 5.08 4.84 -11.76
C CYS A 299 5.06 5.54 -10.38
N ILE A 300 6.19 5.55 -9.67
CA ILE A 300 6.31 6.30 -8.42
C ILE A 300 6.23 7.82 -8.66
N LEU A 301 6.90 8.35 -9.69
CA LEU A 301 6.80 9.78 -10.01
C LEU A 301 5.38 10.18 -10.41
N GLU A 302 4.71 9.36 -11.23
CA GLU A 302 3.29 9.58 -11.58
C GLU A 302 2.41 9.62 -10.33
N THR A 303 2.62 8.70 -9.39
CA THR A 303 1.91 8.64 -8.11
C THR A 303 2.18 9.87 -7.24
N VAL A 304 3.44 10.30 -7.11
CA VAL A 304 3.83 11.48 -6.32
C VAL A 304 3.21 12.75 -6.89
N HIS A 305 3.19 12.90 -8.21
CA HIS A 305 2.54 14.04 -8.87
C HIS A 305 1.02 14.07 -8.60
N GLN A 306 0.40 12.90 -8.50
CA GLN A 306 -1.02 12.75 -8.24
C GLN A 306 -1.41 12.94 -6.76
N LEU A 307 -0.45 12.80 -5.84
CA LEU A 307 -0.69 12.79 -4.40
C LEU A 307 -1.36 14.07 -3.87
N GLN A 308 -1.00 15.25 -4.38
CA GLN A 308 -1.62 16.49 -3.91
C GLN A 308 -3.12 16.51 -4.16
N ILE A 309 -3.51 16.18 -5.39
CA ILE A 309 -4.92 16.19 -5.80
C ILE A 309 -5.69 15.12 -5.03
N ALA A 310 -5.07 13.97 -4.77
CA ALA A 310 -5.66 12.95 -3.90
C ALA A 310 -5.92 13.52 -2.49
N CYS A 311 -4.93 14.16 -1.85
CA CYS A 311 -5.07 14.77 -0.52
C CYS A 311 -6.12 15.89 -0.49
N GLU A 312 -6.07 16.82 -1.45
CA GLU A 312 -7.05 17.91 -1.56
C GLU A 312 -8.46 17.37 -1.72
N THR A 313 -8.64 16.34 -2.56
CA THR A 313 -9.95 15.76 -2.78
C THR A 313 -10.46 15.04 -1.55
N LEU A 314 -9.63 14.23 -0.88
CA LEU A 314 -10.02 13.59 0.39
C LEU A 314 -10.50 14.62 1.41
N VAL A 315 -9.80 15.75 1.51
CA VAL A 315 -10.16 16.80 2.45
C VAL A 315 -11.43 17.54 2.04
N LEU A 316 -11.63 17.85 0.75
CA LEU A 316 -12.87 18.44 0.26
C LEU A 316 -14.09 17.55 0.55
N TYR A 317 -13.96 16.24 0.36
CA TYR A 317 -15.03 15.28 0.66
C TYR A 317 -15.32 15.13 2.17
N SER A 318 -14.35 15.51 3.01
CA SER A 318 -14.46 15.61 4.47
C SER A 318 -14.96 16.97 4.98
N GLY A 319 -15.05 17.97 4.09
CA GLY A 319 -15.46 19.35 4.39
C GLY A 319 -16.98 19.56 4.50
N PRO A 320 -17.44 20.80 4.76
CA PRO A 320 -18.86 21.12 4.82
C PRO A 320 -19.57 20.86 3.47
N ALA A 321 -20.89 20.62 3.52
CA ALA A 321 -21.72 20.07 2.43
C ALA A 321 -21.61 20.76 1.05
N ASN A 322 -21.05 21.97 0.98
CA ASN A 322 -20.93 22.76 -0.23
C ASN A 322 -19.58 22.58 -0.96
N GLY A 323 -18.64 21.80 -0.42
CA GLY A 323 -17.31 21.61 -1.03
C GLY A 323 -16.43 22.86 -1.03
N GLU A 324 -16.75 23.86 -0.20
CA GLU A 324 -15.97 25.09 -0.11
C GLU A 324 -14.61 24.84 0.58
N SER A 325 -13.55 25.29 -0.07
CA SER A 325 -12.19 25.24 0.48
C SER A 325 -11.99 26.34 1.53
N THR A 326 -11.95 25.96 2.80
CA THR A 326 -11.59 26.82 3.94
C THR A 326 -10.07 26.87 4.18
N PRO A 327 -9.55 27.84 4.97
CA PRO A 327 -8.15 27.82 5.42
C PRO A 327 -7.76 26.52 6.15
N ASP A 328 -8.63 26.00 7.02
CA ASP A 328 -8.38 24.78 7.79
C ASP A 328 -8.29 23.55 6.89
N THR A 329 -9.20 23.42 5.92
CA THR A 329 -9.18 22.31 4.95
C THR A 329 -7.96 22.39 4.04
N ARG A 330 -7.48 23.59 3.66
CA ARG A 330 -6.22 23.73 2.92
C ARG A 330 -5.01 23.34 3.74
N ALA A 331 -4.97 23.73 5.02
CA ALA A 331 -3.90 23.35 5.94
C ALA A 331 -3.86 21.84 6.15
N LEU A 332 -5.03 21.20 6.35
CA LEU A 332 -5.14 19.75 6.47
C LEU A 332 -4.64 19.04 5.21
N ALA A 333 -5.09 19.46 4.01
CA ALA A 333 -4.65 18.84 2.76
C ALA A 333 -3.13 18.94 2.57
N ARG A 334 -2.53 20.09 2.91
CA ARG A 334 -1.08 20.28 2.89
C ARG A 334 -0.37 19.37 3.89
N ASN A 335 -0.87 19.25 5.12
CA ASN A 335 -0.27 18.38 6.12
C ASN A 335 -0.31 16.92 5.67
N LEU A 336 -1.46 16.44 5.18
CA LEU A 336 -1.57 15.07 4.63
C LEU A 336 -0.60 14.87 3.46
N PHE A 337 -0.51 15.82 2.53
CA PHE A 337 0.44 15.77 1.42
C PHE A 337 1.89 15.66 1.89
N THR A 338 2.32 16.57 2.76
CA THR A 338 3.71 16.61 3.27
C THR A 338 4.05 15.34 4.07
N THR A 339 3.12 14.83 4.90
CA THR A 339 3.30 13.59 5.66
C THR A 339 3.44 12.36 4.74
N VAL A 340 2.56 12.23 3.74
CA VAL A 340 2.63 11.09 2.79
C VAL A 340 3.86 11.21 1.88
N LEU A 341 4.24 12.41 1.46
CA LEU A 341 5.44 12.65 0.67
C LEU A 341 6.71 12.27 1.44
N ARG A 342 6.80 12.65 2.72
CA ARG A 342 7.90 12.22 3.60
C ARG A 342 7.95 10.70 3.75
N ASN A 343 6.82 10.04 3.98
CA ASN A 343 6.78 8.57 4.09
C ASN A 343 7.07 7.88 2.75
N THR A 344 6.80 8.53 1.62
CA THR A 344 7.26 8.08 0.31
C THR A 344 8.78 8.14 0.21
N ALA A 345 9.41 9.23 0.67
CA ALA A 345 10.87 9.33 0.74
C ALA A 345 11.47 8.25 1.66
N LEU A 346 10.87 8.02 2.84
CA LEU A 346 11.26 6.93 3.75
C LEU A 346 11.12 5.55 3.10
N SER A 347 10.03 5.32 2.38
CA SER A 347 9.79 4.07 1.65
C SER A 347 10.88 3.78 0.62
N LEU A 348 11.29 4.80 -0.13
CA LEU A 348 12.37 4.68 -1.12
C LEU A 348 13.75 4.54 -0.47
N ALA A 349 14.00 5.24 0.64
CA ALA A 349 15.22 5.09 1.41
C ALA A 349 15.31 3.68 2.02
N PHE A 350 14.19 3.11 2.44
CA PHE A 350 14.12 1.78 3.01
C PHE A 350 14.56 0.68 2.04
N LEU A 351 14.41 0.88 0.74
CA LEU A 351 14.90 -0.06 -0.28
C LEU A 351 16.42 -0.31 -0.18
N ALA A 352 17.18 0.63 0.40
CA ALA A 352 18.60 0.45 0.68
C ALA A 352 18.87 -0.73 1.63
N TRP A 353 17.93 -1.06 2.52
CA TRP A 353 18.01 -2.25 3.37
C TRP A 353 18.19 -3.55 2.55
N HIS A 354 17.67 -3.57 1.33
CA HIS A 354 17.77 -4.66 0.36
C HIS A 354 18.87 -4.44 -0.71
N GLY A 355 19.68 -3.39 -0.55
CA GLY A 355 20.76 -3.01 -1.47
C GLY A 355 20.32 -2.15 -2.66
N HIS A 356 19.07 -1.70 -2.71
CA HIS A 356 18.53 -0.91 -3.81
C HIS A 356 18.62 0.60 -3.57
N GLY A 357 18.64 1.39 -4.64
CA GLY A 357 18.58 2.85 -4.51
C GLY A 357 19.82 3.50 -3.87
N ILE A 358 20.94 2.77 -3.82
CA ILE A 358 22.22 3.20 -3.25
C ILE A 358 23.31 3.23 -4.31
N GLU A 359 24.29 4.11 -4.11
CA GLU A 359 25.47 4.19 -4.96
C GLU A 359 26.53 3.21 -4.45
N LEU A 360 26.86 2.25 -5.29
CA LEU A 360 27.84 1.21 -4.98
C LEU A 360 28.83 1.07 -6.13
N SER A 361 30.12 0.91 -5.80
CA SER A 361 31.14 0.57 -6.79
C SER A 361 31.19 -0.92 -7.13
N CYS A 362 30.31 -1.72 -6.53
CA CYS A 362 30.18 -3.16 -6.78
C CYS A 362 28.79 -3.50 -7.33
N SER A 363 28.64 -4.75 -7.80
CA SER A 363 27.33 -5.25 -8.23
C SER A 363 26.39 -5.42 -7.03
N LEU A 364 25.09 -5.24 -7.26
CA LEU A 364 24.04 -5.48 -6.27
C LEU A 364 24.17 -6.85 -5.60
N ARG A 365 24.49 -7.89 -6.38
CA ARG A 365 24.75 -9.25 -5.89
C ARG A 365 25.88 -9.30 -4.86
N THR A 366 26.94 -8.51 -5.06
CA THR A 366 28.08 -8.46 -4.14
C THR A 366 27.68 -7.78 -2.83
N ALA A 367 27.05 -6.61 -2.89
CA ALA A 367 26.58 -5.90 -1.70
C ALA A 367 25.60 -6.75 -0.87
N ARG A 368 24.66 -7.45 -1.52
CA ARG A 368 23.75 -8.37 -0.84
C ARG A 368 24.46 -9.54 -0.18
N LYS A 369 25.49 -10.08 -0.83
CA LYS A 369 26.30 -11.15 -0.24
C LYS A 369 27.02 -10.66 1.03
N VAL A 370 27.52 -9.42 1.04
CA VAL A 370 28.07 -8.78 2.24
C VAL A 370 27.00 -8.68 3.33
N LEU A 371 25.86 -8.06 3.03
CA LEU A 371 24.77 -7.86 3.99
C LEU A 371 24.23 -9.19 4.53
N LYS A 372 24.13 -10.22 3.68
CA LYS A 372 23.70 -11.56 4.07
C LYS A 372 24.66 -12.16 5.08
N VAL A 373 25.97 -12.17 4.78
CA VAL A 373 27.01 -12.69 5.70
C VAL A 373 26.91 -11.99 7.06
N LEU A 374 26.80 -10.66 7.08
CA LEU A 374 26.76 -9.89 8.32
C LEU A 374 25.45 -10.08 9.12
N ARG A 375 24.31 -10.30 8.45
CA ARG A 375 23.01 -10.47 9.11
C ARG A 375 22.78 -11.91 9.61
N GLU A 376 23.31 -12.92 8.91
CA GLU A 376 23.20 -14.33 9.31
C GLU A 376 24.04 -14.66 10.55
N ASP A 377 25.22 -14.05 10.68
CA ASP A 377 26.12 -14.31 11.81
C ASP A 377 25.65 -13.64 13.13
N GLY A 378 24.68 -12.72 13.06
CA GLY A 378 24.02 -12.10 14.21
C GLY A 378 24.93 -11.26 15.12
N GLY A 379 26.19 -11.03 14.71
CA GLY A 379 27.21 -10.34 15.47
C GLY A 379 28.33 -9.77 14.59
N SER A 380 29.41 -9.32 15.23
CA SER A 380 30.54 -8.71 14.53
C SER A 380 31.42 -9.74 13.83
N VAL A 381 31.68 -9.54 12.54
CA VAL A 381 32.51 -10.39 11.69
C VAL A 381 33.81 -9.66 11.32
N SER A 382 34.94 -10.36 11.25
CA SER A 382 36.19 -9.71 10.85
C SER A 382 36.16 -9.28 9.37
N ARG A 383 36.80 -8.15 9.04
CA ARG A 383 36.99 -7.71 7.65
C ARG A 383 37.63 -8.79 6.77
N ARG A 384 38.48 -9.65 7.35
CA ARG A 384 39.12 -10.76 6.62
C ARG A 384 38.13 -11.86 6.28
N ASP A 385 37.19 -12.15 7.17
CA ASP A 385 36.17 -13.17 6.96
C ASP A 385 35.12 -12.67 5.97
N VAL A 386 34.73 -11.39 6.03
CA VAL A 386 33.92 -10.75 4.97
C VAL A 386 34.63 -10.89 3.61
N GLN A 387 35.94 -10.64 3.56
CA GLN A 387 36.71 -10.78 2.32
C GLN A 387 36.61 -12.19 1.73
N ARG A 388 36.82 -13.22 2.58
CA ARG A 388 36.80 -14.63 2.20
C ARG A 388 35.41 -15.10 1.80
N SER A 389 34.40 -14.81 2.62
CA SER A 389 33.02 -15.25 2.42
C SER A 389 32.42 -14.64 1.15
N VAL A 390 32.66 -13.34 0.93
CA VAL A 390 32.14 -12.65 -0.26
C VAL A 390 32.98 -12.97 -1.50
N GLY A 391 34.29 -13.17 -1.34
CA GLY A 391 35.22 -13.46 -2.45
C GLY A 391 35.82 -12.19 -3.05
N PHE A 392 36.14 -11.20 -2.22
CA PHE A 392 36.80 -9.98 -2.70
C PHE A 392 38.25 -10.24 -3.07
N ASN A 393 38.64 -9.86 -4.29
CA ASN A 393 39.99 -10.04 -4.82
C ASN A 393 41.06 -9.26 -4.02
N THR A 394 40.69 -8.10 -3.47
CA THR A 394 41.61 -7.22 -2.72
C THR A 394 40.96 -6.67 -1.46
N ALA A 395 41.78 -6.38 -0.45
CA ALA A 395 41.34 -5.70 0.76
C ALA A 395 40.77 -4.30 0.45
N ALA A 396 41.40 -3.57 -0.47
CA ALA A 396 40.96 -2.24 -0.89
C ALA A 396 39.51 -2.25 -1.42
N LYS A 397 39.17 -3.21 -2.29
CA LYS A 397 37.80 -3.33 -2.83
C LYS A 397 36.78 -3.67 -1.76
N ARG A 398 37.15 -4.54 -0.80
CA ARG A 398 36.31 -4.83 0.36
C ARG A 398 36.07 -3.54 1.16
N ASP A 399 37.13 -2.85 1.54
CA ASP A 399 37.04 -1.67 2.41
C ASP A 399 36.26 -0.53 1.76
N GLU A 400 36.39 -0.35 0.44
CA GLU A 400 35.58 0.59 -0.34
C GLU A 400 34.08 0.26 -0.27
N VAL A 401 33.71 -1.01 -0.48
CA VAL A 401 32.30 -1.44 -0.39
C VAL A 401 31.77 -1.31 1.04
N LEU A 402 32.57 -1.66 2.05
CA LEU A 402 32.19 -1.53 3.45
C LEU A 402 31.96 -0.06 3.83
N ALA A 403 32.83 0.85 3.40
CA ALA A 403 32.67 2.29 3.63
C ALA A 403 31.40 2.83 2.94
N GLN A 404 31.08 2.36 1.72
CA GLN A 404 29.83 2.74 1.05
C GLN A 404 28.60 2.23 1.81
N LEU A 405 28.62 1.00 2.32
CA LEU A 405 27.52 0.45 3.12
C LEU A 405 27.36 1.16 4.48
N GLU A 406 28.48 1.53 5.11
CA GLU A 406 28.49 2.33 6.36
C GLU A 406 27.91 3.72 6.12
N ASN A 407 28.29 4.38 5.02
CA ASN A 407 27.72 5.68 4.62
C ASN A 407 26.19 5.60 4.36
N GLN A 408 25.66 4.43 4.02
CA GLN A 408 24.23 4.20 3.90
C GLN A 408 23.57 3.74 5.21
N GLY A 409 24.33 3.63 6.30
CA GLY A 409 23.84 3.20 7.62
C GLY A 409 23.48 1.71 7.70
N LEU A 410 23.96 0.88 6.77
CA LEU A 410 23.63 -0.55 6.67
C LEU A 410 24.57 -1.45 7.50
N VAL A 411 25.78 -0.96 7.78
CA VAL A 411 26.79 -1.64 8.58
C VAL A 411 27.48 -0.62 9.50
N THR A 412 28.10 -1.13 10.56
CA THR A 412 28.99 -0.35 11.44
C THR A 412 30.39 -0.94 11.37
N LEU A 413 31.40 -0.09 11.19
CA LEU A 413 32.80 -0.50 11.17
C LEU A 413 33.47 -0.16 12.51
N ASP A 414 34.08 -1.16 13.15
CA ASP A 414 34.83 -0.99 14.40
C ASP A 414 36.19 -1.69 14.26
N ASP A 415 37.25 -0.90 14.07
CA ASP A 415 38.60 -1.40 13.77
C ASP A 415 38.59 -2.50 12.68
N ASN A 416 38.82 -3.76 13.08
CA ASN A 416 38.88 -4.94 12.22
C ASN A 416 37.55 -5.70 12.12
N LEU A 417 36.53 -5.25 12.82
CA LEU A 417 35.21 -5.85 12.90
C LEU A 417 34.19 -5.05 12.09
N VAL A 418 33.19 -5.77 11.61
CA VAL A 418 32.08 -5.25 10.82
C VAL A 418 30.81 -5.89 11.38
N SER A 419 29.80 -5.08 11.69
CA SER A 419 28.49 -5.56 12.12
C SER A 419 27.40 -5.03 11.20
N ALA A 420 26.30 -5.78 11.04
CA ALA A 420 25.12 -5.28 10.35
C ALA A 420 24.28 -4.42 11.31
N THR A 421 23.80 -3.28 10.82
CA THR A 421 22.81 -2.47 11.54
C THR A 421 21.51 -3.27 11.69
N HIS A 422 20.84 -3.19 12.84
CA HIS A 422 19.51 -3.80 12.98
C HIS A 422 18.45 -3.00 12.22
N MET A 423 17.37 -3.64 11.76
CA MET A 423 16.38 -2.95 10.93
C MET A 423 15.73 -1.77 11.65
N HIS A 424 15.41 -1.91 12.93
CA HIS A 424 14.82 -0.82 13.72
C HIS A 424 15.77 0.38 13.86
N GLU A 425 17.07 0.14 14.04
CA GLU A 425 18.10 1.19 14.06
C GLU A 425 18.25 1.85 12.70
N PHE A 426 18.23 1.06 11.63
CA PHE A 426 18.26 1.58 10.27
C PHE A 426 17.05 2.48 9.98
N ILE A 427 15.84 2.07 10.40
CA ILE A 427 14.61 2.89 10.28
C ILE A 427 14.74 4.19 11.08
N ALA A 428 15.26 4.13 12.31
CA ALA A 428 15.50 5.34 13.11
C ALA A 428 16.50 6.28 12.43
N ASN A 429 17.59 5.74 11.87
CA ASN A 429 18.61 6.52 11.18
C ASN A 429 18.07 7.23 9.93
N ILE A 430 17.31 6.54 9.07
CA ILE A 430 16.72 7.19 7.88
C ILE A 430 15.69 8.26 8.27
N ARG A 431 14.98 8.09 9.40
CA ARG A 431 14.03 9.09 9.92
C ARG A 431 14.71 10.34 10.43
N GLN A 432 15.90 10.23 11.00
CA GLN A 432 16.73 11.37 11.37
C GLN A 432 17.24 12.14 10.15
N GLN A 433 17.62 11.42 9.08
CA GLN A 433 18.06 12.03 7.81
C GLN A 433 16.91 12.70 7.06
N LEU A 434 15.68 12.26 7.26
CA LEU A 434 14.46 12.83 6.69
C LEU A 434 13.61 13.43 7.81
N PRO A 435 14.01 14.56 8.44
CA PRO A 435 13.31 15.11 9.59
C PRO A 435 11.87 15.48 9.26
N MET A 436 10.99 15.48 10.26
CA MET A 436 9.61 15.93 10.13
C MET A 436 9.57 17.44 9.83
N ALA A 437 8.60 17.86 9.02
CA ALA A 437 8.27 19.27 8.88
C ALA A 437 7.72 19.81 10.20
N THR A 438 8.58 20.42 11.02
CA THR A 438 8.14 21.16 12.21
C THR A 438 7.92 22.63 11.86
N LYS A 439 7.07 23.33 12.63
CA LYS A 439 6.83 24.76 12.44
C LYS A 439 8.07 25.64 12.65
N THR A 440 9.18 25.08 13.16
CA THR A 440 10.32 25.85 13.69
C THR A 440 11.69 25.41 13.18
N SER A 441 11.82 24.30 12.48
CA SER A 441 13.10 23.85 11.91
C SER A 441 13.09 24.03 10.40
N ASP A 442 13.93 24.90 9.87
CA ASP A 442 14.29 24.89 8.46
C ASP A 442 15.26 23.71 8.21
N PRO A 443 15.11 22.95 7.11
CA PRO A 443 16.14 21.98 6.72
C PRO A 443 17.42 22.74 6.33
N SER A 444 18.55 22.32 6.91
CA SER A 444 19.90 22.90 6.72
C SER A 444 20.53 22.52 5.40
#